data_AF-S7WXP7-F1
#
_entry.id   AF-S7WXP7-F1
#
_cell.length_a   1.000
_cell.length_b   1.000
_cell.length_c   1.000
_cell.angle_alpha   90.00
_cell.angle_beta   90.00
_cell.angle_gamma   90.00
#
_symmetry.space_group_name_H-M   'P 1'
#
loop_
_entity.id
_entity.type
_entity.pdbx_description
1 polymer ?
#
loop_
_entity_poly.entity_id
_entity_poly.type
_entity_poly.pdbx_seq_one_letter_code
_entity_poly.pdbx_strand_id
1 'polypeptide(L)'
;MALEDGVEAHLLQQAASCDVIGSRGFEFSTTFRTQLNQQYPRLDFNQPMIEFTQHEAQARPKSRTAMVVQSGFKYLVKFNPYLDQ
;
A
#
# COMPACT_ATOMS: atom_id res chain seq x y z
N MET A 1 -18.91 1.62 -1.74
CA MET A 1 -18.07 0.73 -2.57
C MET A 1 -17.56 -0.48 -1.79
N ALA A 2 -16.42 -0.50 -1.09
CA ALA A 2 -15.94 -1.79 -0.54
C ALA A 2 -16.81 -2.45 0.56
N LEU A 3 -17.59 -1.69 1.35
CA LEU A 3 -18.55 -2.28 2.30
C LEU A 3 -19.76 -2.92 1.59
N GLU A 4 -20.13 -2.44 0.40
CA GLU A 4 -21.25 -2.98 -0.39
C GLU A 4 -20.88 -4.35 -0.98
N ASP A 5 -19.59 -4.57 -1.21
CA ASP A 5 -19.01 -5.86 -1.64
C ASP A 5 -18.73 -6.81 -0.46
N GLY A 6 -19.04 -6.38 0.78
CA GLY A 6 -18.94 -7.17 2.00
C GLY A 6 -17.71 -6.87 2.88
N VAL A 7 -17.71 -7.47 4.07
CA VAL A 7 -16.68 -7.24 5.09
C VAL A 7 -15.28 -7.65 4.61
N GLU A 8 -15.18 -8.72 3.82
CA GLU A 8 -13.89 -9.22 3.30
C GLU A 8 -13.27 -8.22 2.33
N ALA A 9 -14.03 -7.73 1.35
CA ALA A 9 -13.55 -6.73 0.39
C ALA A 9 -13.10 -5.45 1.09
N HIS A 10 -13.84 -5.03 2.13
CA HIS A 10 -13.45 -3.89 2.95
C HIS A 10 -12.14 -4.13 3.70
N LEU A 11 -12.01 -5.25 4.42
CA LEU A 11 -10.80 -5.56 5.18
C LEU A 11 -9.59 -5.75 4.26
N LEU A 12 -9.76 -6.39 3.10
CA LEU A 12 -8.72 -6.56 2.10
C LEU A 12 -8.22 -5.20 1.60
N GLN A 13 -9.13 -4.28 1.27
CA GLN A 13 -8.77 -2.94 0.82
C GLN A 13 -8.02 -2.16 1.91
N GLN A 14 -8.47 -2.24 3.16
CA GLN A 14 -7.83 -1.57 4.30
C GLN A 14 -6.44 -2.13 4.56
N ALA A 15 -6.29 -3.46 4.57
CA ALA A 15 -5.01 -4.13 4.75
C ALA A 15 -4.03 -3.81 3.62
N ALA A 16 -4.47 -3.86 2.36
CA ALA A 16 -3.63 -3.51 1.22
C ALA A 16 -3.18 -2.04 1.25
N SER A 17 -4.08 -1.12 1.62
CA SER A 17 -3.72 0.30 1.77
C SER A 17 -2.74 0.51 2.93
N CYS A 18 -2.94 -0.20 4.04
CA CYS A 18 -2.06 -0.16 5.20
C CYS A 18 -0.65 -0.64 4.83
N ASP A 19 -0.56 -1.77 4.14
CA ASP A 19 0.71 -2.38 3.77
C ASP A 19 1.48 -1.57 2.71
N VAL A 20 0.77 -1.01 1.72
CA VAL A 20 1.41 -0.35 0.57
C VAL A 20 1.74 1.12 0.86
N ILE A 21 0.81 1.87 1.46
CA ILE A 21 0.94 3.32 1.67
C ILE A 21 0.92 3.73 3.15
N GLY A 22 0.91 2.77 4.07
CA GLY A 22 0.97 3.06 5.50
C GLY A 22 -0.34 3.56 6.11
N SER A 23 -1.47 3.47 5.38
CA SER A 23 -2.75 4.02 5.86
C SER A 23 -3.15 3.37 7.19
N ARG A 24 -3.53 4.17 8.19
CA ARG A 24 -3.95 3.71 9.51
C ARG A 24 -2.90 2.91 10.27
N GLY A 25 -1.64 2.94 9.84
CA GLY A 25 -0.63 2.10 10.45
C GLY A 25 -0.26 2.48 11.88
N PHE A 26 -0.59 3.70 12.29
CA PHE A 26 -0.47 4.19 13.66
C PHE A 26 -1.43 3.51 14.65
N GLU A 27 -2.45 2.79 14.17
CA GLU A 27 -3.37 2.04 15.03
C GLU A 27 -2.71 0.78 15.63
N PHE A 28 -1.62 0.32 15.03
CA PHE A 28 -0.84 -0.80 15.54
C PHE A 28 0.31 -0.32 16.41
N SER A 29 0.54 -1.03 17.52
CA SER A 29 1.66 -0.73 18.41
C SER A 29 3.00 -0.87 17.68
N THR A 30 3.99 -0.07 18.08
CA THR A 30 5.36 -0.17 17.55
C THR A 30 5.91 -1.60 17.67
N THR A 31 5.68 -2.27 18.81
CA THR A 31 6.12 -3.65 19.06
C THR A 31 5.53 -4.65 18.05
N PHE A 32 4.22 -4.58 17.78
CA PHE A 32 3.59 -5.47 16.82
C PHE A 32 4.18 -5.29 15.42
N ARG A 33 4.41 -4.04 15.01
CA ARG A 33 4.97 -3.70 13.69
C ARG A 33 6.39 -4.21 13.53
N THR A 34 7.23 -4.07 14.56
CA THR A 34 8.58 -4.62 14.58
C THR A 34 8.56 -6.15 14.43
N GLN A 35 7.72 -6.84 15.21
CA GLN A 35 7.60 -8.30 15.16
C GLN A 35 7.10 -8.79 13.79
N LEU A 36 6.13 -8.09 13.21
CA LEU A 36 5.60 -8.41 11.89
C LEU A 36 6.69 -8.30 10.81
N ASN A 37 7.47 -7.22 10.81
CA ASN A 37 8.55 -7.04 9.83
C ASN A 37 9.70 -8.03 10.05
N GLN A 38 9.97 -8.44 11.29
CA GLN A 38 10.95 -9.50 11.58
C GLN A 38 10.49 -10.86 11.03
N GLN A 39 9.20 -11.18 11.16
CA GLN A 39 8.64 -12.45 10.68
C GLN A 39 8.42 -12.45 9.16
N TYR A 40 8.05 -11.30 8.59
CA TYR A 40 7.76 -11.11 7.16
C TYR A 40 8.49 -9.87 6.64
N PRO A 41 9.80 -9.96 6.34
CA PRO A 41 10.59 -8.84 5.87
C PRO A 41 10.07 -8.29 4.55
N ARG A 42 9.96 -6.95 4.45
CA ARG A 42 9.48 -6.28 3.24
C ARG A 42 10.46 -6.35 2.06
N LEU A 43 11.73 -6.61 2.31
CA LEU A 43 12.81 -6.54 1.30
C LEU A 43 12.71 -5.21 0.54
N ASP A 44 12.75 -5.24 -0.80
CA ASP A 44 12.69 -4.04 -1.64
C ASP A 44 11.27 -3.66 -2.09
N PHE A 45 10.20 -4.22 -1.50
CA PHE A 45 8.81 -4.17 -1.99
C PHE A 45 8.34 -2.84 -2.59
N ASN A 46 8.72 -1.72 -1.96
CA ASN A 46 8.31 -0.39 -2.41
C ASN A 46 8.73 -0.09 -3.85
N GLN A 47 9.94 -0.50 -4.26
CA GLN A 47 10.47 -0.21 -5.59
C GLN A 47 9.69 -0.99 -6.67
N PRO A 48 9.56 -2.34 -6.60
CA PRO A 48 8.72 -3.09 -7.54
C PRO A 48 7.27 -2.63 -7.58
N MET A 49 6.67 -2.23 -6.45
CA MET A 49 5.28 -1.73 -6.47
C MET A 49 5.13 -0.42 -7.23
N ILE A 50 6.09 0.50 -7.06
CA ILE A 50 6.08 1.77 -7.81
C ILE A 50 6.25 1.49 -9.31
N GLU A 51 7.20 0.62 -9.68
CA GLU A 51 7.45 0.26 -11.08
C GLU A 51 6.24 -0.43 -11.72
N PHE A 52 5.65 -1.41 -11.02
CA PHE A 52 4.47 -2.13 -11.48
C PHE A 52 3.28 -1.20 -11.73
N THR A 53 2.97 -0.31 -10.78
CA THR A 53 1.83 0.61 -10.92
C THR A 53 2.06 1.66 -12.00
N GLN A 54 3.31 2.11 -12.19
CA GLN A 54 3.67 2.98 -13.31
C GLN A 54 3.48 2.28 -14.65
N HIS A 55 3.92 1.03 -14.77
CA HIS A 55 3.73 0.23 -15.98
C HIS A 55 2.24 0.03 -16.29
N GLU A 56 1.44 -0.35 -15.28
CA GLU A 56 -0.02 -0.50 -15.44
C GLU A 56 -0.70 0.81 -15.85
N ALA A 57 -0.27 1.95 -15.29
CA ALA A 57 -0.78 3.26 -15.65
C ALA A 57 -0.45 3.63 -17.11
N GLN A 58 0.74 3.29 -17.59
CA GLN A 58 1.15 3.52 -18.98
C GLN A 58 0.38 2.61 -19.95
N ALA A 59 0.22 1.33 -19.61
CA ALA A 59 -0.53 0.37 -20.41
C ALA A 59 -2.03 0.70 -20.46
N ARG A 60 -2.58 1.27 -19.38
CA ARG A 60 -4.01 1.58 -19.24
C ARG A 60 -4.22 3.01 -18.73
N PRO A 61 -4.01 4.04 -19.57
CA PRO A 61 -3.99 5.45 -19.14
C PRO A 61 -5.34 6.00 -18.67
N LYS A 62 -6.46 5.31 -18.95
CA LYS A 62 -7.81 5.68 -18.49
C LYS A 62 -8.28 4.85 -17.28
N SER A 63 -7.39 4.07 -16.67
CA SER A 63 -7.72 3.22 -15.52
C SER A 63 -7.69 3.99 -14.20
N ARG A 64 -8.27 3.39 -13.15
CA ARG A 64 -8.14 3.89 -11.78
C ARG A 64 -6.68 3.91 -11.32
N THR A 65 -5.88 2.91 -11.70
CA THR A 65 -4.44 2.89 -11.41
C THR A 65 -3.73 4.11 -11.98
N ALA A 66 -4.02 4.48 -13.23
CA ALA A 66 -3.44 5.68 -13.84
C ALA A 66 -3.78 6.96 -13.07
N MET A 67 -5.04 7.10 -12.66
CA MET A 67 -5.46 8.22 -11.81
C MET A 67 -4.70 8.28 -10.48
N VAL A 68 -4.53 7.13 -9.80
CA VAL A 68 -3.82 7.06 -8.51
C VAL A 68 -2.33 7.40 -8.68
N VAL A 69 -1.68 6.89 -9.74
CA VAL A 69 -0.29 7.23 -10.07
C VAL A 69 -0.11 8.73 -10.33
N GLN A 70 -1.00 9.34 -11.12
CA GLN A 70 -0.99 10.78 -11.40
C GLN A 70 -1.22 11.63 -10.13
N SER A 71 -1.95 11.09 -9.16
CA SER A 71 -2.22 11.75 -7.88
C SER A 71 -1.08 11.65 -6.86
N GLY A 72 0.06 11.07 -7.24
CA GLY A 72 1.26 11.04 -6.40
C GLY A 72 1.48 9.74 -5.62
N PHE A 73 0.92 8.60 -6.07
CA PHE A 73 1.09 7.28 -5.45
C PHE A 73 2.53 6.95 -5.02
N LYS A 74 3.51 7.27 -5.88
CA LYS A 74 4.94 7.01 -5.59
C LYS A 74 5.42 7.64 -4.27
N TYR A 75 4.87 8.79 -3.91
CA TYR A 75 5.23 9.47 -2.67
C TYR A 75 4.58 8.79 -1.47
N LEU A 76 3.33 8.36 -1.60
CA LEU A 76 2.63 7.62 -0.56
C LEU A 76 3.32 6.29 -0.23
N VAL A 77 3.81 5.57 -1.24
CA VAL A 77 4.58 4.33 -1.02
C VAL A 77 5.93 4.63 -0.36
N LYS A 78 6.64 5.68 -0.80
CA LYS A 78 7.95 6.05 -0.24
C LYS A 78 7.87 6.53 1.21
N PHE A 79 6.81 7.25 1.57
CA PHE A 79 6.60 7.77 2.92
C PHE A 79 5.80 6.83 3.82
N ASN A 80 5.69 5.55 3.43
CA ASN A 80 5.08 4.55 4.27
C ASN A 80 5.89 4.46 5.61
N PRO A 81 5.30 4.83 6.76
CA PRO A 81 6.02 4.99 8.02
C PRO A 81 6.38 3.65 8.69
N TYR A 82 6.03 2.52 8.08
CA TYR A 82 6.48 1.19 8.50
C TYR A 82 7.96 0.91 8.18
N LEU A 83 8.68 1.89 7.62
CA LEU A 83 10.05 1.75 7.11
C LEU A 83 11.14 2.36 8.01
N ASP A 84 10.79 3.26 8.94
CA ASP A 84 11.75 3.92 9.83
C ASP A 84 11.81 3.16 11.18
N GLN A 85 12.48 2.00 11.19
CA GLN A 85 12.93 1.32 12.42
C GLN A 85 14.34 0.76 12.26
#